data_AF-A0A0U3AMQ5-F1
#
_entry.id   AF-A0A0U3AMQ5-F1
#
_cell.length_a   1.000
_cell.length_b   1.000
_cell.length_c   1.000
_cell.angle_alpha   90.00
_cell.angle_beta   90.00
_cell.angle_gamma   90.00
#
_symmetry.space_group_name_H-M   'P 1'
#
loop_
_entity.id
_entity.type
_entity.pdbx_description
1 polymer ?
#
loop_
_entity_poly.entity_id
_entity_poly.type
_entity_poly.pdbx_seq_one_letter_code
_entity_poly.pdbx_strand_id
1 'polypeptide(L)'
;MVAFDNAIKTALGKVNLDETLVIVTADHSHTFTISGYPKRGNPILETIVEPDGKPKLGKDGKAITTLGYANGPGAVKEGEPRPAPTNTTAPDYKQQSLVPLESETHGGEDVAIFAGGPWAHLFAGVVEQNYIYHVIDHATKLSERSGLRAAAQ
;
A
#
# COMPACT_ATOMS: atom_id res chain seq x y z
N MET A 1 -3.04 1.50 7.97
CA MET A 1 -3.20 2.58 6.96
C MET A 1 -4.09 3.73 7.42
N VAL A 2 -5.34 3.52 7.88
CA VAL A 2 -6.21 4.62 8.36
C VAL A 2 -5.56 5.47 9.46
N ALA A 3 -4.88 4.85 10.43
CA ALA A 3 -4.16 5.58 11.48
C ALA A 3 -2.99 6.44 10.94
N PHE A 4 -2.29 5.95 9.90
CA PHE A 4 -1.20 6.68 9.25
C PHE A 4 -1.73 7.88 8.46
N ASP A 5 -2.84 7.71 7.73
CA ASP A 5 -3.56 8.80 7.06
C ASP A 5 -4.03 9.87 8.05
N ASN A 6 -4.58 9.46 9.20
CA ASN A 6 -4.93 10.39 10.28
C ASN A 6 -3.70 11.13 10.85
N ALA A 7 -2.53 10.48 10.90
CA ALA A 7 -1.29 11.14 11.32
C ALA A 7 -0.83 12.18 10.30
N ILE A 8 -0.92 11.88 9.00
CA ILE A 8 -0.66 12.83 7.91
C ILE A 8 -1.61 14.03 8.02
N LYS A 9 -2.93 13.79 8.14
CA LYS A 9 -3.93 14.83 8.35
C LYS A 9 -3.61 15.70 9.58
N THR A 10 -3.18 15.08 10.67
CA THR A 10 -2.78 15.80 11.88
C THR A 10 -1.55 16.67 11.64
N ALA A 11 -0.54 16.16 10.93
CA ALA A 11 0.66 16.92 10.60
C ALA A 11 0.33 18.12 9.70
N LEU A 12 -0.49 17.92 8.65
CA LEU A 12 -0.95 18.99 7.76
C LEU A 12 -1.71 20.09 8.50
N GLY A 13 -2.46 19.76 9.57
CA GLY A 13 -3.12 20.76 10.43
C GLY A 13 -2.19 21.51 11.40
N LYS A 14 -0.91 21.16 11.44
CA LYS A 14 0.08 21.72 12.39
C LYS A 14 1.25 22.43 11.71
N VAL A 15 1.33 22.39 10.38
CA VAL A 15 2.43 22.98 9.61
C VAL A 15 1.90 24.04 8.65
N ASN A 16 2.74 25.01 8.31
CA ASN A 16 2.47 25.94 7.23
C ASN A 16 3.10 25.38 5.93
N LEU A 17 2.26 25.09 4.93
CA LEU A 17 2.70 24.53 3.66
C LEU A 17 3.45 25.54 2.78
N ASP A 18 3.47 26.83 3.12
CA ASP A 18 4.33 27.81 2.42
C ASP A 18 5.82 27.66 2.81
N GLU A 19 6.11 26.99 3.93
CA GLU A 19 7.47 26.81 4.46
C GLU A 19 7.83 25.35 4.79
N THR A 20 6.88 24.43 4.68
CA THR A 20 7.06 23.02 5.02
C THR A 20 6.79 22.12 3.82
N LEU A 21 7.80 21.36 3.39
CA LEU A 21 7.64 20.27 2.43
C LEU A 21 7.19 19.00 3.17
N VAL A 22 6.02 18.48 2.80
CA VAL A 22 5.48 17.20 3.29
C VAL A 22 5.51 16.19 2.16
N ILE A 23 6.11 15.03 2.41
CA ILE A 23 6.20 13.91 1.46
C ILE A 23 5.62 12.67 2.13
N VAL A 24 4.77 11.94 1.39
CA VAL A 24 4.21 10.65 1.79
C VAL A 24 4.56 9.64 0.71
N THR A 25 5.20 8.54 1.09
CA THR A 25 5.61 7.45 0.19
C THR A 25 5.56 6.13 0.95
N ALA A 26 5.78 5.02 0.24
CA ALA A 26 6.19 3.76 0.82
C ALA A 26 7.66 3.47 0.49
N ASP A 27 8.27 2.55 1.23
CA ASP A 27 9.57 1.96 0.94
C ASP A 27 9.45 0.82 -0.08
N HIS A 28 8.36 0.06 -0.04
CA HIS A 28 7.98 -0.97 -1.02
C HIS A 28 6.47 -1.27 -0.96
N SER A 29 5.99 -2.12 -1.86
CA SER A 29 4.62 -2.64 -1.83
C SER A 29 4.55 -4.04 -1.21
N HIS A 30 3.45 -4.74 -1.42
CA HIS A 30 3.19 -6.14 -1.05
C HIS A 30 2.51 -6.85 -2.22
N THR A 31 2.52 -8.19 -2.25
CA THR A 31 1.80 -9.00 -3.25
C THR A 31 0.27 -9.01 -3.06
N PHE A 32 -0.24 -7.93 -2.49
CA PHE A 32 -1.63 -7.66 -2.21
C PHE A 32 -2.39 -7.28 -3.47
N THR A 33 -3.60 -7.80 -3.61
CA THR A 33 -4.48 -7.51 -4.75
C THR A 33 -5.88 -7.16 -4.30
N ILE A 34 -6.51 -6.24 -5.04
CA ILE A 34 -7.95 -5.94 -4.97
C ILE A 34 -8.57 -6.50 -6.24
N SER A 35 -9.30 -7.59 -6.12
CA SER A 35 -9.73 -8.42 -7.24
C SER A 35 -11.25 -8.46 -7.44
N GLY A 36 -11.64 -8.88 -8.65
CA GLY A 36 -13.02 -9.13 -9.05
C GLY A 36 -13.83 -7.87 -9.35
N TYR A 37 -15.16 -8.02 -9.34
CA TYR A 37 -16.10 -6.98 -9.77
C TYR A 37 -17.15 -6.68 -8.69
N PRO A 38 -16.74 -6.30 -7.46
CA PRO A 38 -17.70 -6.01 -6.41
C PRO A 38 -18.59 -4.83 -6.78
N LYS A 39 -19.86 -4.89 -6.38
CA LYS A 39 -20.75 -3.74 -6.43
C LYS A 39 -20.16 -2.58 -5.61
N ARG A 40 -20.47 -1.34 -6.00
CA ARG A 40 -20.10 -0.17 -5.20
C ARG A 40 -20.68 -0.28 -3.79
N GLY A 41 -19.84 -0.03 -2.78
CA GLY A 41 -20.22 -0.15 -1.37
C GLY A 41 -20.14 -1.57 -0.80
N ASN A 42 -19.68 -2.57 -1.56
CA ASN A 42 -19.31 -3.86 -0.99
C ASN A 42 -18.16 -3.67 0.03
N PRO A 43 -18.28 -4.18 1.28
CA PRO A 43 -17.21 -4.02 2.26
C PRO A 43 -15.90 -4.66 1.77
N ILE A 44 -14.79 -3.93 1.90
CA ILE A 44 -13.50 -4.35 1.30
C ILE A 44 -12.97 -5.66 1.89
N LEU A 45 -13.26 -5.95 3.16
CA LEU A 45 -12.82 -7.17 3.85
C LEU A 45 -13.74 -8.38 3.61
N GLU A 46 -14.87 -8.18 2.93
CA GLU A 46 -15.87 -9.23 2.72
C GLU A 46 -15.68 -9.96 1.39
N THR A 47 -16.45 -11.05 1.24
CA THR A 47 -16.63 -11.73 -0.03
C THR A 47 -17.26 -10.81 -1.06
N ILE A 48 -16.93 -11.05 -2.32
CA ILE A 48 -17.43 -10.24 -3.43
C ILE A 48 -18.92 -10.51 -3.65
N VAL A 49 -19.71 -9.44 -3.60
CA VAL A 49 -21.07 -9.40 -4.16
C VAL A 49 -21.02 -8.62 -5.47
N GLU A 50 -21.41 -9.25 -6.58
CA GLU A 50 -21.43 -8.62 -7.90
C GLU A 50 -22.60 -7.62 -8.02
N PRO A 51 -22.63 -6.76 -9.06
CA PRO A 51 -23.67 -5.75 -9.24
C PRO A 51 -25.09 -6.31 -9.33
N ASP A 52 -25.26 -7.57 -9.73
CA ASP A 52 -26.55 -8.27 -9.77
C ASP A 52 -27.02 -8.77 -8.39
N GLY A 53 -26.25 -8.52 -7.34
CA GLY A 53 -26.54 -8.89 -5.95
C GLY A 53 -26.13 -10.33 -5.58
N LYS A 54 -25.51 -11.09 -6.50
CA LYS A 54 -25.09 -12.47 -6.23
C LYS A 54 -23.65 -12.55 -5.74
N PRO A 55 -23.30 -13.58 -4.95
CA PRO A 55 -21.92 -13.81 -4.55
C PRO A 55 -21.08 -14.23 -5.76
N LYS A 56 -19.85 -13.73 -5.87
CA LYS A 56 -18.88 -14.27 -6.81
C LYS A 56 -18.34 -15.59 -6.29
N LEU A 57 -18.57 -16.66 -7.03
CA LEU A 57 -18.08 -17.99 -6.73
C LEU A 57 -16.88 -18.36 -7.60
N GLY A 58 -15.94 -19.11 -7.02
CA GLY A 58 -14.91 -19.82 -7.77
C GLY A 58 -15.50 -21.05 -8.50
N LYS A 59 -14.67 -21.71 -9.31
CA LYS A 59 -15.07 -22.97 -10.00
C LYS A 59 -15.38 -24.11 -9.04
N ASP A 60 -14.89 -24.03 -7.81
CA ASP A 60 -15.18 -24.95 -6.71
C ASP A 60 -16.49 -24.63 -5.96
N GLY A 61 -17.27 -23.64 -6.44
CA GLY A 61 -18.55 -23.25 -5.86
C GLY A 61 -18.46 -22.45 -4.56
N LYS A 62 -17.26 -22.09 -4.09
CA LYS A 62 -17.08 -21.31 -2.85
C LYS A 62 -16.84 -19.84 -3.18
N ALA A 63 -17.34 -18.93 -2.33
CA ALA A 63 -17.15 -17.50 -2.50
C ALA A 63 -15.66 -17.11 -2.51
N ILE A 64 -15.36 -15.95 -3.07
CA ILE A 64 -14.02 -15.35 -3.05
C ILE A 64 -14.05 -13.98 -2.35
N THR A 65 -12.97 -13.64 -1.66
CA THR A 65 -12.77 -12.33 -1.02
C THR A 65 -12.38 -11.28 -2.04
N THR A 66 -12.71 -10.01 -1.75
CA THR A 66 -12.25 -8.88 -2.57
C THR A 66 -10.72 -8.74 -2.52
N LEU A 67 -10.14 -9.05 -1.36
CA LEU A 67 -8.70 -8.99 -1.11
C LEU A 67 -8.07 -10.38 -1.20
N GLY A 68 -6.86 -10.43 -1.74
CA GLY A 68 -6.04 -11.65 -1.79
C GLY A 68 -4.56 -11.32 -1.90
N TYR A 69 -3.72 -12.34 -1.69
CA TYR A 69 -2.27 -12.23 -1.84
C TYR A 69 -1.74 -13.28 -2.82
N ALA A 70 -0.59 -13.02 -3.47
CA ALA A 70 0.03 -14.04 -4.32
C ALA A 70 0.63 -15.18 -3.48
N ASN A 71 1.21 -14.87 -2.33
CA ASN A 71 1.81 -15.84 -1.42
C ASN A 71 1.56 -15.48 0.04
N GLY A 72 1.94 -16.36 0.97
CA GLY A 72 1.89 -16.09 2.40
C GLY A 72 1.13 -17.14 3.21
N PRO A 73 0.85 -16.81 4.48
CA PRO A 73 0.33 -17.78 5.46
C PRO A 73 -1.16 -18.09 5.29
N GLY A 74 -1.84 -17.40 4.37
CA GLY A 74 -3.24 -17.69 4.01
C GLY A 74 -3.38 -18.72 2.89
N ALA A 75 -2.27 -19.27 2.38
CA ALA A 75 -2.32 -20.31 1.37
C ALA A 75 -2.82 -21.63 1.97
N VAL A 76 -3.40 -22.43 1.09
CA VAL A 76 -3.88 -23.77 1.42
C VAL A 76 -2.71 -24.74 1.31
N LYS A 77 -2.60 -25.69 2.24
CA LYS A 77 -1.59 -26.74 2.17
C LYS A 77 -1.81 -27.59 0.92
N GLU A 78 -0.73 -28.11 0.35
CA GLU A 78 -0.80 -28.99 -0.80
C GLU A 78 -1.73 -30.18 -0.53
N GLY A 79 -2.64 -30.47 -1.47
CA GLY A 79 -3.61 -31.55 -1.37
C GLY A 79 -4.90 -31.23 -0.61
N GLU A 80 -4.97 -30.10 0.10
CA GLU A 80 -6.17 -29.70 0.84
C GLU A 80 -7.13 -28.87 -0.04
N PRO A 81 -8.45 -29.04 0.10
CA PRO A 81 -9.42 -28.22 -0.62
C PRO A 81 -9.39 -26.78 -0.07
N ARG A 82 -9.55 -25.80 -0.97
CA ARG A 82 -9.67 -24.39 -0.57
C ARG A 82 -10.78 -24.19 0.47
N PRO A 83 -10.52 -23.56 1.64
CA PRO A 83 -11.56 -23.34 2.62
C PRO A 83 -12.58 -22.32 2.09
N ALA A 84 -13.85 -22.48 2.48
CA ALA A 84 -14.82 -21.42 2.26
C ALA A 84 -14.42 -20.20 3.13
N PRO A 85 -14.49 -18.97 2.61
CA PRO A 85 -14.21 -17.79 3.41
C PRO A 85 -15.30 -17.64 4.48
N THR A 86 -14.90 -17.71 5.75
CA THR A 86 -15.78 -17.51 6.91
C THR A 86 -15.17 -16.45 7.81
N ASN A 87 -16.03 -15.61 8.42
CA ASN A 87 -15.62 -14.54 9.34
C ASN A 87 -14.48 -13.65 8.79
N THR A 88 -14.59 -13.22 7.52
CA THR A 88 -13.50 -12.53 6.80
C THR A 88 -13.15 -11.15 7.36
N THR A 89 -13.98 -10.63 8.26
CA THR A 89 -13.78 -9.36 8.97
C THR A 89 -13.06 -9.54 10.31
N ALA A 90 -12.73 -10.77 10.70
CA ALA A 90 -11.95 -11.02 11.90
C ALA A 90 -10.56 -10.36 11.79
N PRO A 91 -10.04 -9.72 12.86
CA PRO A 91 -8.75 -9.04 12.82
C PRO A 91 -7.57 -9.94 12.44
N ASP A 92 -7.68 -11.24 12.70
CA ASP A 92 -6.68 -12.27 12.43
C ASP A 92 -7.01 -13.12 11.19
N TYR A 93 -8.05 -12.76 10.43
CA TYR A 93 -8.37 -13.44 9.18
C TYR A 93 -7.24 -13.26 8.16
N LYS A 94 -6.68 -14.37 7.71
CA LYS A 94 -5.66 -14.41 6.65
C LYS A 94 -6.37 -14.58 5.31
N GLN A 95 -6.30 -13.57 4.45
CA GLN A 95 -6.83 -13.67 3.08
C GLN A 95 -6.15 -14.81 2.33
N GLN A 96 -6.90 -15.41 1.40
CA GLN A 96 -6.39 -16.51 0.59
C GLN A 96 -5.16 -16.07 -0.22
N SER A 97 -4.20 -16.99 -0.33
CA SER A 97 -3.04 -16.83 -1.20
C SER A 97 -2.72 -18.10 -1.96
N LEU A 98 -1.94 -17.99 -3.04
CA LEU A 98 -1.67 -19.12 -3.93
C LEU A 98 -0.48 -19.95 -3.44
N VAL A 99 0.63 -19.32 -3.06
CA VAL A 99 1.88 -20.00 -2.69
C VAL A 99 2.08 -19.98 -1.17
N PRO A 100 2.22 -21.15 -0.50
CA PRO A 100 2.36 -21.21 0.95
C PRO A 100 3.72 -20.71 1.43
N LEU A 101 3.69 -19.73 2.32
CA LEU A 101 4.85 -19.20 3.03
C LEU A 101 4.46 -18.84 4.47
N GLU A 102 5.44 -18.79 5.38
CA GLU A 102 5.20 -18.35 6.76
C GLU A 102 4.90 -16.84 6.86
N SER A 103 5.55 -16.06 6.00
CA SER A 103 5.32 -14.62 5.81
C SER A 103 5.03 -14.36 4.35
N GLU A 104 4.12 -13.43 4.10
CA GLU A 104 3.94 -12.86 2.77
C GLU A 104 5.18 -12.01 2.39
N THR A 105 5.46 -11.90 1.09
CA THR A 105 6.63 -11.18 0.55
C THR A 105 6.29 -9.78 0.07
N HIS A 106 7.27 -8.88 0.08
CA HIS A 106 7.11 -7.55 -0.53
C HIS A 106 6.76 -7.62 -2.04
N GLY A 107 6.08 -6.58 -2.52
CA GLY A 107 5.81 -6.30 -3.92
C GLY A 107 6.91 -5.43 -4.51
N GLY A 108 7.29 -5.72 -5.75
CA GLY A 108 8.37 -5.03 -6.47
C GLY A 108 7.88 -3.99 -7.49
N GLU A 109 6.59 -3.71 -7.53
CA GLU A 109 6.02 -2.65 -8.35
C GLU A 109 6.27 -1.26 -7.77
N ASP A 110 6.25 -0.25 -8.64
CA ASP A 110 6.42 1.15 -8.26
C ASP A 110 5.40 1.57 -7.19
N VAL A 111 5.86 2.36 -6.21
CA VAL A 111 5.01 2.96 -5.17
C VAL A 111 4.79 4.44 -5.41
N ALA A 112 3.66 4.95 -4.95
CA ALA A 112 3.31 6.35 -5.11
C ALA A 112 4.10 7.27 -4.16
N ILE A 113 4.46 8.45 -4.68
CA ILE A 113 4.95 9.58 -3.90
C ILE A 113 3.88 10.69 -3.98
N PHE A 114 3.41 11.16 -2.83
CA PHE A 114 2.57 12.35 -2.71
C PHE A 114 3.37 13.45 -2.01
N ALA A 115 3.32 14.67 -2.54
CA ALA A 115 4.06 15.79 -1.96
C ALA A 115 3.24 17.08 -1.95
N GLY A 116 3.45 17.92 -0.93
CA GLY A 116 2.87 19.25 -0.81
C GLY A 116 3.84 20.23 -0.14
N GLY A 117 3.77 21.51 -0.51
CA GLY A 117 4.64 22.58 0.01
C GLY A 117 5.81 22.95 -0.92
N PRO A 118 6.87 23.61 -0.41
CA PRO A 118 7.96 24.11 -1.23
C PRO A 118 8.66 23.00 -1.99
N TRP A 119 8.90 23.20 -3.29
CA TRP A 119 9.57 22.22 -4.17
C TRP A 119 8.81 20.91 -4.43
N ALA A 120 7.56 20.76 -3.96
CA ALA A 120 6.77 19.55 -4.21
C ALA A 120 6.57 19.24 -5.70
N HIS A 121 6.57 20.27 -6.57
CA HIS A 121 6.45 20.14 -8.03
C HIS A 121 7.63 19.38 -8.68
N LEU A 122 8.74 19.15 -7.96
CA LEU A 122 9.85 18.32 -8.44
C LEU A 122 9.48 16.82 -8.46
N PHE A 123 8.48 16.40 -7.68
CA PHE A 123 7.94 15.04 -7.75
C PHE A 123 6.96 14.93 -8.92
N ALA A 124 7.49 14.65 -10.11
CA ALA A 124 6.72 14.45 -11.33
C ALA A 124 7.25 13.26 -12.14
N GLY A 125 6.33 12.51 -12.76
CA GLY A 125 6.68 11.34 -13.56
C GLY A 125 7.10 10.14 -12.72
N VAL A 126 8.00 9.32 -13.28
CA VAL A 126 8.58 8.14 -12.64
C VAL A 126 10.02 8.47 -12.28
N VAL A 127 10.41 8.21 -11.03
CA VAL A 127 11.72 8.54 -10.47
C VAL A 127 12.26 7.36 -9.68
N GLU A 128 13.58 7.26 -9.59
CA GLU A 128 14.24 6.32 -8.68
C GLU A 128 13.98 6.71 -7.22
N GLN A 129 13.86 5.73 -6.31
CA GLN A 129 13.51 6.00 -4.90
C GLN A 129 14.52 6.93 -4.21
N ASN A 130 15.81 6.85 -4.54
CA ASN A 130 16.84 7.74 -3.97
C ASN A 130 16.66 9.22 -4.36
N TYR A 131 15.86 9.52 -5.40
CA TYR A 131 15.50 10.88 -5.79
C TYR A 131 14.79 11.65 -4.66
N ILE A 132 14.03 10.95 -3.80
CA ILE A 132 13.34 11.55 -2.65
C ILE A 132 14.32 12.30 -1.75
N TYR A 133 15.47 11.68 -1.45
CA TYR A 133 16.52 12.32 -0.67
C TYR A 133 17.06 13.58 -1.34
N HIS A 134 17.31 13.52 -2.65
CA HIS A 134 17.86 14.66 -3.39
C HIS A 134 16.90 15.85 -3.42
N VAL A 135 15.59 15.62 -3.49
CA VAL A 135 14.59 16.69 -3.39
C VAL A 135 14.55 17.27 -1.97
N ILE A 136 14.61 16.42 -0.93
CA ILE A 136 14.67 16.88 0.46
C ILE A 136 15.94 17.74 0.69
N ASP A 137 17.10 17.28 0.22
CA ASP A 137 18.36 18.01 0.31
C ASP A 137 18.28 19.34 -0.43
N HIS A 138 17.71 19.36 -1.64
CA HIS A 138 17.49 20.57 -2.42
C HIS A 138 16.60 21.58 -1.68
N ALA A 139 15.47 21.13 -1.14
CA ALA A 139 14.49 21.98 -0.47
C ALA A 139 15.02 22.59 0.84
N THR A 140 15.86 21.84 1.55
CA THR A 140 16.29 22.19 2.93
C THR A 140 17.74 22.62 3.03
N LYS A 141 18.54 22.44 1.97
CA LYS A 141 20.00 22.66 1.95
C LYS A 141 20.74 21.83 3.01
N LEU A 142 20.29 20.61 3.29
CA LEU A 142 20.85 19.74 4.35
C LEU A 142 22.37 19.52 4.20
N SER A 143 22.85 19.21 3.00
CA SER A 143 24.26 18.94 2.72
C SER A 143 25.15 20.19 2.86
N GLU A 144 24.59 21.37 2.59
CA GLU A 144 25.27 22.65 2.82
C GLU A 144 25.35 22.95 4.32
N ARG A 145 24.22 22.82 5.03
CA ARG A 145 24.10 23.09 6.46
C ARG A 145 24.94 22.14 7.32
N SER A 146 25.16 20.91 6.85
CA SER A 146 25.99 19.90 7.51
C SER A 146 27.48 20.02 7.21
N GLY A 147 27.91 20.93 6.33
CA GLY A 147 29.31 21.07 5.92
C GLY A 147 29.81 19.97 4.98
N LEU A 148 28.98 19.00 4.60
CA LEU A 148 29.33 17.89 3.71
C LEU A 148 29.70 18.37 2.30
N ARG A 149 29.14 19.49 1.83
CA ARG A 149 29.50 20.11 0.54
C ARG A 149 30.86 20.82 0.54
N ALA A 150 31.37 21.25 1.70
CA ALA A 150 32.66 21.95 1.78
C ALA A 150 33.88 21.01 1.69
N ALA A 151 33.67 19.69 1.81
CA ALA A 151 34.73 18.68 1.78
C ALA A 151 34.90 17.98 0.42
N ALA A 152 34.10 18.33 -0.59
CA ALA A 152 34.08 17.71 -1.91
C ALA A 152 34.57 18.64 -3.04
N GLN A 153 35.23 19.76 -2.70
CA GLN A 153 35.91 20.66 -3.64
C GLN A 153 37.42 20.64 -3.38
#